data_AF-X1R894-F1
#
_entry.id   AF-X1R894-F1
#
_cell.length_a   1.000
_cell.length_b   1.000
_cell.length_c   1.000
_cell.angle_alpha   90.00
_cell.angle_beta   90.00
_cell.angle_gamma   90.00
#
_symmetry.space_group_name_H-M   'P 1'
#
loop_
_entity.id
_entity.type
_entity.pdbx_description
1 polymer ?
#
loop_
_entity_poly.entity_id
_entity_poly.type
_entity_poly.pdbx_seq_one_letter_code
_entity_poly.pdbx_strand_id
1 'polypeptide(L)' 'LGSGHFIQKSGKTPAELRRMVTSPGGTTAEALLRLEKGGFTDLIRQAVSAAYDKAKRLGG' A
#
# COMPACT_ATOMS: atom_id res chain seq x y z
N LEU A 1 -16.63 7.05 0.87
CA LEU A 1 -16.05 5.81 0.28
C LEU A 1 -14.79 6.19 -0.50
N GLY A 2 -13.71 5.39 -0.45
CA GLY A 2 -12.40 5.74 -1.00
C GLY A 2 -11.70 4.60 -1.75
N SER A 3 -10.37 4.63 -1.85
CA SER A 3 -9.55 3.67 -2.62
C SER A 3 -9.80 2.20 -2.26
N GLY A 4 -9.93 1.88 -0.96
CA GLY A 4 -10.22 0.52 -0.49
C GLY A 4 -11.56 -0.03 -1.01
N HIS A 5 -12.58 0.81 -1.10
CA HIS A 5 -13.88 0.45 -1.68
C HIS A 5 -13.80 0.28 -3.20
N PHE A 6 -13.00 1.13 -3.85
CA PHE A 6 -12.82 1.07 -5.30
C PHE A 6 -12.11 -0.23 -5.73
N ILE A 7 -11.12 -0.70 -4.97
CA ILE A 7 -10.47 -2.00 -5.20
C ILE A 7 -11.52 -3.12 -5.21
N GLN A 8 -12.36 -3.21 -4.17
CA GLN A 8 -13.38 -4.25 -4.04
C GLN A 8 -14.39 -4.25 -5.20
N LYS A 9 -14.74 -3.06 -5.73
CA LYS A 9 -15.72 -2.92 -6.81
C LYS A 9 -15.14 -3.07 -8.22
N SER A 10 -13.86 -2.73 -8.42
CA SER A 10 -13.29 -2.57 -9.76
C SER A 10 -12.95 -3.90 -10.46
N GLY A 11 -12.78 -4.99 -9.70
CA GLY A 11 -12.24 -6.26 -10.21
C GLY A 11 -10.77 -6.19 -10.66
N LYS A 12 -10.10 -5.05 -10.49
CA LYS A 12 -8.70 -4.85 -10.87
C LYS A 12 -7.77 -5.07 -9.69
N THR A 13 -6.55 -5.46 -9.98
CA THR A 13 -5.48 -5.55 -8.97
C THR A 13 -5.09 -4.15 -8.46
N PRO A 14 -4.58 -4.03 -7.22
CA PRO A 14 -4.06 -2.76 -6.71
C PRO A 14 -2.98 -2.12 -7.61
N ALA A 15 -2.17 -2.94 -8.28
CA ALA A 15 -1.13 -2.46 -9.20
C ALA A 15 -1.73 -1.79 -10.45
N GLU A 16 -2.80 -2.35 -11.02
CA GLU A 16 -3.52 -1.75 -12.14
C GLU A 16 -4.19 -0.44 -11.73
N LEU A 17 -4.85 -0.42 -10.57
CA LEU A 17 -5.52 0.78 -10.06
C LEU A 17 -4.53 1.91 -9.76
N ARG A 18 -3.36 1.59 -9.20
CA ARG A 18 -2.27 2.56 -9.02
C ARG A 18 -1.79 3.10 -10.37
N ARG A 19 -1.61 2.24 -11.38
CA ARG A 19 -1.19 2.67 -12.73
C ARG A 19 -2.19 3.63 -13.37
N MET A 20 -3.50 3.43 -13.17
CA MET A 20 -4.54 4.31 -13.71
C MET A 20 -4.44 5.77 -13.23
N VAL A 21 -3.77 6.03 -12.10
CA VAL A 21 -3.60 7.39 -11.53
C VAL A 21 -2.14 7.87 -11.54
N THR A 22 -1.26 7.16 -12.25
CA THR A 22 0.18 7.44 -12.29
C THR A 22 0.62 7.74 -13.71
N SER A 23 0.51 9.01 -14.11
CA SER A 23 1.06 9.48 -15.39
C SER A 23 2.59 9.60 -15.32
N PRO A 24 3.33 9.32 -16.41
CA PRO A 24 4.77 9.56 -16.48
C PRO A 24 5.10 11.03 -16.15
N GLY A 25 6.02 11.26 -15.20
CA GLY A 25 6.41 12.60 -14.75
C GLY A 25 5.33 13.36 -13.96
N GLY A 26 4.21 12.71 -13.61
CA GLY A 26 3.13 13.33 -12.84
C GLY A 26 3.41 13.40 -11.33
N THR A 27 2.57 14.12 -10.61
CA THR A 27 2.67 14.29 -9.15
C THR A 27 2.60 12.97 -8.39
N THR A 28 1.73 12.05 -8.81
CA THR A 28 1.63 10.70 -8.23
C THR A 28 2.92 9.90 -8.43
N ALA A 29 3.57 10.01 -9.59
CA ALA A 29 4.81 9.29 -9.87
C ALA A 29 5.94 9.77 -8.95
N GLU A 30 6.08 11.08 -8.76
CA GLU A 30 7.04 11.67 -7.83
C GLU A 30 6.77 11.24 -6.38
N ALA A 31 5.52 11.23 -5.95
CA ALA A 31 5.14 10.76 -4.62
C ALA A 31 5.52 9.28 -4.41
N LEU A 32 5.20 8.42 -5.37
CA LEU A 32 5.54 6.99 -5.31
C LEU A 32 7.06 6.77 -5.26
N LEU A 33 7.84 7.53 -6.03
CA LEU A 33 9.30 7.45 -6.00
C LEU A 33 9.86 7.80 -4.61
N ARG A 34 9.29 8.81 -3.94
CA ARG A 34 9.71 9.17 -2.58
C ARG A 34 9.35 8.11 -1.55
N LEU A 35 8.16 7.53 -1.65
CA LEU A 35 7.74 6.42 -0.78
C LEU A 35 8.65 5.20 -0.95
N GLU A 36 8.99 4.87 -2.19
CA GLU A 36 9.87 3.74 -2.51
C GLU A 36 11.30 3.96 -1.98
N LYS A 37 11.87 5.15 -2.20
CA LYS A 37 13.18 5.54 -1.62
C LYS A 37 13.18 5.55 -0.09
N GLY A 38 12.03 5.80 0.53
CA GLY A 38 11.85 5.74 1.98
C GLY A 38 11.67 4.32 2.53
N GLY A 39 11.71 3.28 1.70
CA GLY A 39 11.52 1.90 2.14
C GLY A 39 10.08 1.58 2.58
N PHE A 40 9.08 2.32 2.07
CA PHE A 40 7.69 2.24 2.54
C PHE A 40 7.11 0.81 2.49
N THR A 41 7.38 0.06 1.42
CA THR A 41 6.90 -1.32 1.27
C THR A 41 7.39 -2.21 2.41
N ASP A 42 8.68 -2.16 2.71
CA ASP A 42 9.28 -2.95 3.79
C ASP A 42 8.79 -2.50 5.17
N LEU A 43 8.61 -1.19 5.36
CA LEU A 43 8.09 -0.63 6.60
C LEU A 43 6.68 -1.16 6.91
N ILE A 44 5.78 -1.15 5.93
CA ILE A 44 4.42 -1.66 6.09
C ILE A 44 4.43 -3.17 6.37
N ARG A 45 5.26 -3.94 5.66
CA ARG A 45 5.41 -5.38 5.91
C ARG A 45 5.86 -5.66 7.35
N GLN A 46 6.87 -4.94 7.83
CA GLN A 46 7.36 -5.06 9.20
C GLN A 46 6.31 -4.66 10.23
N ALA A 47 5.57 -3.59 9.98
CA ALA A 47 4.50 -3.13 10.88
C ALA A 47 3.40 -4.18 11.06
N VAL A 48 2.95 -4.81 9.96
CA VAL A 48 1.93 -5.87 10.01
C VAL A 48 2.46 -7.11 10.73
N SER A 49 3.70 -7.52 10.45
CA SER A 49 4.33 -8.65 11.16
C SER A 49 4.47 -8.38 12.66
N ALA A 50 4.93 -7.19 13.06
CA ALA A 50 5.06 -6.82 14.46
C ALA A 50 3.71 -6.80 15.19
N ALA A 51 2.66 -6.28 14.53
CA ALA A 51 1.30 -6.31 15.08
C ALA A 51 0.78 -7.75 15.25
N TYR A 52 1.00 -8.61 14.25
CA TYR A 52 0.64 -10.03 14.31
C TYR A 52 1.36 -10.77 15.44
N ASP A 53 2.68 -10.58 15.57
CA ASP A 53 3.47 -11.19 16.64
C ASP A 53 3.03 -10.74 18.02
N LYS A 54 2.66 -9.46 18.17
CA LYS A 54 2.12 -8.94 19.43
C LYS A 54 0.74 -9.55 19.73
N ALA A 55 -0.15 -9.63 18.75
CA ALA A 55 -1.46 -10.24 18.92
C ALA A 55 -1.35 -11.71 19.37
N LYS A 56 -0.44 -12.48 18.75
CA LYS A 56 -0.18 -13.88 19.12
C LYS A 56 0.32 -14.03 20.56
N ARG A 57 1.15 -13.09 21.05
CA ARG A 57 1.61 -13.08 22.45
C ARG A 57 0.54 -12.69 23.46
N LEU A 58 -0.50 -11.94 23.04
CA LEU A 58 -1.58 -11.47 23.92
C LEU A 58 -2.77 -12.43 23.98
N GLY A 59 -3.05 -13.15 22.89
CA GLY A 59 -4.21 -14.04 22.75
C GLY A 59 -3.88 -15.53 22.77
N GLY A 60 -2.62 -15.89 23.05
CA GLY A 60 -2.19 -17.25 23.36
C GLY A 60 -2.20 -17.52 24.86
#